data_AF-Q3ADG4-F1
#
_entry.id   AF-Q3ADG4-F1
#
_cell.length_a   1.000
_cell.length_b   1.000
_cell.length_c   1.000
_cell.angle_alpha   90.00
_cell.angle_beta   90.00
_cell.angle_gamma   90.00
#
_symmetry.space_group_name_H-M   'P 1'
#
loop_
_entity.id
_entity.type
_entity.pdbx_description
1 polymer ?
#
loop_
_entity_poly.entity_id
_entity_poly.type
_entity_poly.pdbx_seq_one_letter_code
_entity_poly.pdbx_strand_id
1 'polypeptide(L)'
;MNNVRVLIDTTRCWADIGYLTPVEFSRAQAKKGMDAALEGIARRVDEGNLLAAFERGNTIENIVVPPLQEVELTVRMLPTVRPEINFIKSNSAFLDIYL
;
A
#
# COMPACT_ATOMS: atom_id res chain seq x y z
N MET A 1 -11.53 -30.29 33.78
CA MET A 1 -10.50 -30.47 32.73
C MET A 1 -9.96 -29.08 32.42
N ASN A 2 -8.71 -28.75 32.81
CA ASN A 2 -8.13 -27.43 32.54
C ASN A 2 -7.81 -27.34 31.05
N ASN A 3 -8.58 -26.55 30.30
CA ASN A 3 -8.32 -26.35 28.88
C ASN A 3 -7.37 -25.14 28.74
N VAL A 4 -6.21 -25.33 28.11
CA VAL A 4 -5.25 -24.25 27.85
C VAL A 4 -5.39 -23.86 26.38
N ARG A 5 -5.77 -22.61 26.12
CA ARG A 5 -5.82 -22.04 24.77
C ARG A 5 -4.51 -21.32 24.48
N VAL A 6 -4.01 -21.46 23.26
CA VAL A 6 -2.86 -20.71 22.76
C VAL A 6 -3.39 -19.70 21.74
N LEU A 7 -3.13 -18.42 21.99
CA LEU A 7 -3.42 -17.33 21.07
C LEU A 7 -2.09 -16.87 20.45
N ILE A 8 -2.00 -16.94 19.12
CA ILE A 8 -0.84 -16.44 18.37
C ILE A 8 -1.31 -15.20 17.61
N ASP A 9 -0.84 -14.03 18.03
CA ASP A 9 -1.06 -12.78 17.32
C ASP A 9 0.03 -12.59 16.27
N THR A 10 -0.38 -12.54 15.00
CA THR A 10 0.50 -12.37 13.84
C THR A 10 0.29 -11.03 13.14
N THR A 11 -0.56 -10.13 13.66
CA THR A 11 -0.96 -8.90 12.98
C THR A 11 0.25 -8.01 12.62
N ARG A 12 1.23 -7.91 13.51
CA ARG A 12 2.47 -7.16 13.26
C ARG A 12 3.35 -7.80 12.19
N CYS A 13 3.38 -9.13 12.10
CA CYS A 13 4.14 -9.84 11.07
C CYS A 13 3.54 -9.60 9.67
N TRP A 14 2.21 -9.60 9.57
CA TRP A 14 1.51 -9.30 8.31
C TRP A 14 1.76 -7.86 7.86
N ALA A 15 1.67 -6.91 8.79
CA ALA A 15 1.98 -5.51 8.51
C ALA A 15 3.43 -5.32 8.01
N ASP A 16 4.40 -6.03 8.59
CA ASP A 16 5.80 -5.98 8.18
C ASP A 16 6.04 -6.56 6.77
N ILE A 17 5.23 -7.53 6.36
CA ILE A 17 5.24 -8.08 4.99
C ILE A 17 4.55 -7.12 3.99
N GLY A 18 3.95 -6.02 4.47
CA GLY A 18 3.26 -5.03 3.65
C GLY A 18 1.79 -5.35 3.43
N TYR A 19 1.22 -6.32 4.17
CA TYR A 19 -0.22 -6.52 4.17
C TYR A 19 -0.90 -5.42 4.97
N LEU A 20 -1.88 -4.79 4.34
CA LEU A 20 -2.69 -3.74 4.94
C LEU A 20 -3.97 -4.33 5.52
N THR A 21 -4.44 -3.76 6.62
CA THR A 21 -5.81 -4.04 7.07
C THR A 21 -6.82 -3.55 6.02
N PRO A 22 -8.06 -4.07 5.96
CA PRO A 22 -9.04 -3.66 4.96
C PRO A 22 -9.29 -2.14 4.91
N VAL A 23 -9.25 -1.48 6.07
CA VAL A 23 -9.41 -0.02 6.19
C VAL A 23 -8.20 0.71 5.61
N GLU A 24 -7.00 0.30 5.95
CA GLU A 24 -5.76 0.88 5.42
C GLU A 24 -5.64 0.65 3.91
N PHE A 25 -6.00 -0.54 3.43
CA PHE A 25 -6.04 -0.85 2.00
C PHE A 25 -6.97 0.11 1.24
N SER A 26 -8.19 0.30 1.77
CA SER A 26 -9.18 1.18 1.15
C SER A 26 -8.68 2.62 1.08
N ARG A 27 -8.06 3.12 2.16
CA ARG A 27 -7.44 4.46 2.18
C ARG A 27 -6.28 4.59 1.21
N ALA A 28 -5.40 3.59 1.15
CA ALA A 28 -4.25 3.60 0.25
C ALA A 28 -4.70 3.63 -1.22
N GLN A 29 -5.73 2.86 -1.59
CA GLN A 29 -6.25 2.86 -2.95
C GLN A 29 -7.01 4.14 -3.29
N ALA A 30 -7.78 4.70 -2.35
CA ALA A 30 -8.43 6.00 -2.56
C ALA A 30 -7.40 7.10 -2.83
N LYS A 31 -6.29 7.13 -2.06
CA LYS A 31 -5.19 8.06 -2.27
C LYS A 31 -4.54 7.86 -3.64
N LYS A 32 -4.21 6.62 -4.02
CA LYS A 32 -3.65 6.31 -5.35
C LYS A 32 -4.56 6.77 -6.49
N GLY A 33 -5.88 6.60 -6.36
CA GLY A 33 -6.84 7.07 -7.35
C GLY A 33 -6.86 8.60 -7.46
N MET A 34 -6.80 9.30 -6.32
CA MET A 34 -6.69 10.76 -6.30
C MET A 34 -5.41 11.25 -6.96
N ASP A 35 -4.27 10.66 -6.61
CA ASP A 35 -2.96 11.01 -7.16
C ASP A 35 -2.94 10.79 -8.69
N ALA A 36 -3.46 9.64 -9.16
CA ALA A 36 -3.56 9.35 -10.59
C ALA A 36 -4.50 10.30 -11.34
N ALA A 37 -5.60 10.72 -10.70
CA ALA A 37 -6.50 11.71 -11.29
C ALA A 37 -5.83 13.08 -11.44
N LEU A 38 -5.10 13.52 -10.40
CA LEU A 38 -4.33 14.77 -10.43
C LEU A 38 -3.21 14.72 -11.47
N GLU A 39 -2.47 13.61 -11.55
CA GLU A 39 -1.45 13.40 -12.57
C GLU A 39 -2.05 13.45 -13.98
N GLY A 40 -3.23 12.85 -14.18
CA GLY A 40 -3.94 12.91 -15.45
C GLY A 40 -4.39 14.33 -15.82
N ILE A 41 -4.81 15.13 -14.84
CA ILE A 41 -5.14 16.56 -15.07
C ILE A 41 -3.90 17.34 -15.44
N ALA A 42 -2.80 17.18 -14.69
CA ALA A 42 -1.53 17.84 -14.97
C ALA A 42 -1.04 17.52 -16.38
N ARG A 43 -1.06 16.24 -16.77
CA ARG A 43 -0.68 15.79 -18.12
C ARG A 43 -1.50 16.45 -19.22
N ARG A 44 -2.83 16.51 -19.07
CA ARG A 44 -3.70 17.17 -20.07
C ARG A 44 -3.45 18.67 -20.16
N VAL A 45 -3.16 19.32 -19.03
CA VAL A 45 -2.81 20.75 -19.00
C VAL A 45 -1.48 20.97 -19.72
N ASP A 46 -0.48 20.14 -19.46
CA ASP A 46 0.83 20.22 -20.11
C ASP A 46 0.73 19.97 -21.61
N GLU A 47 -0.04 18.96 -22.03
CA GLU A 47 -0.36 18.70 -23.44
C GLU A 47 -1.07 19.90 -24.08
N GLY A 48 -2.06 20.50 -23.41
CA GLY A 48 -2.77 21.68 -23.88
C GLY A 48 -1.88 22.92 -24.02
N ASN A 49 -0.98 23.14 -23.04
CA ASN A 49 0.00 24.22 -23.08
C ASN A 49 1.00 24.02 -24.21
N LEU A 50 1.49 22.79 -24.41
CA LEU A 50 2.38 22.44 -25.51
C LEU A 50 1.67 22.66 -26.86
N LEU A 51 0.39 22.28 -26.95
CA LEU A 51 -0.42 22.48 -28.14
C LEU A 51 -0.65 23.96 -28.47
N ALA A 52 -1.01 24.77 -27.47
CA ALA A 52 -1.18 26.22 -27.63
C ALA A 52 0.14 26.93 -27.96
N ALA A 53 1.28 26.37 -27.55
CA ALA A 53 2.60 26.89 -27.84
C ALA A 53 3.12 26.52 -29.24
N PHE A 54 2.46 25.63 -30.01
CA PHE A 54 2.81 25.38 -31.41
C PHE A 54 2.70 26.64 -32.27
N GLU A 55 1.74 27.54 -31.99
CA GLU A 55 1.64 28.82 -32.70
C GLU A 55 2.85 29.75 -32.44
N ARG A 56 3.66 29.48 -31.40
CA ARG A 56 4.88 30.24 -31.08
C ARG A 56 6.17 29.57 -31.57
N GLY A 57 6.08 28.50 -32.37
CA GLY A 57 7.25 27.87 -32.99
C GLY A 57 7.83 26.65 -32.25
N ASN A 58 7.06 25.98 -31.38
CA ASN A 58 7.49 24.70 -30.81
C ASN A 58 7.54 23.60 -31.89
N THR A 59 8.66 22.91 -32.03
CA THR A 59 8.86 21.79 -32.98
C THR A 59 8.64 20.43 -32.31
N ILE A 60 8.31 19.41 -33.11
CA ILE A 60 8.07 18.00 -32.69
C ILE A 60 9.25 17.41 -31.90
N GLU A 61 10.45 17.95 -32.07
CA GLU A 61 11.70 17.55 -31.42
C GLU A 61 11.67 17.68 -29.88
N ASN A 62 10.78 18.50 -29.30
CA ASN A 62 10.65 18.63 -27.85
C ASN A 62 9.82 17.49 -27.20
N ILE A 63 9.21 16.61 -27.99
CA ILE A 63 8.51 15.41 -27.52
C ILE A 63 9.55 14.30 -27.29
N VAL A 64 10.56 14.56 -26.46
CA VAL A 64 11.55 13.55 -26.08
C VAL A 64 10.97 12.72 -24.95
N VAL A 65 10.89 11.42 -25.18
CA VAL A 65 10.52 10.42 -24.16
C VAL A 65 11.49 10.56 -22.98
N PRO A 66 11.02 10.73 -21.73
CA PRO A 66 11.91 10.85 -20.60
C PRO A 66 12.80 9.61 -20.48
N PRO A 67 14.07 9.77 -20.06
CA PRO A 67 14.98 8.64 -19.89
C PRO A 67 14.42 7.64 -18.87
N LEU A 68 14.68 6.35 -19.10
CA LEU A 68 14.26 5.27 -18.22
C LEU A 68 14.86 5.50 -16.82
N GLN A 69 13.98 5.63 -15.82
CA GLN A 69 14.39 5.81 -14.44
C GLN A 69 14.96 4.49 -13.90
N GLU A 70 16.22 4.50 -13.46
CA GLU A 70 16.84 3.33 -12.84
C GLU A 70 16.10 3.00 -11.53
N VAL A 71 15.50 1.81 -11.48
CA VAL A 71 14.78 1.33 -10.30
C VAL A 71 15.76 0.58 -9.39
N GLU A 72 16.06 1.14 -8.23
CA GLU A 72 16.88 0.49 -7.22
C GLU A 72 16.09 -0.67 -6.58
N LEU A 73 16.60 -1.90 -6.71
CA LEU A 73 15.92 -3.11 -6.24
C LEU A 73 16.51 -3.57 -4.91
N THR A 74 15.80 -3.30 -3.81
CA THR A 74 16.23 -3.74 -2.46
C THR A 74 15.54 -5.07 -2.10
N VAL A 75 16.33 -6.11 -1.81
CA VAL A 75 15.83 -7.39 -1.29
C VAL A 75 15.92 -7.39 0.23
N ARG A 76 14.78 -7.52 0.93
CA ARG A 76 14.71 -7.62 2.39
C ARG A 76 14.13 -8.98 2.79
N MET A 77 14.71 -9.59 3.83
CA MET A 77 14.15 -10.78 4.47
C MET A 77 13.01 -10.37 5.40
N LEU A 78 11.81 -10.92 5.19
CA LEU A 78 10.59 -10.62 5.95
C LEU A 78 9.98 -11.93 6.51
N PRO A 79 9.28 -11.91 7.66
CA PRO A 79 9.09 -10.78 8.58
C PRO A 79 10.29 -10.61 9.54
N THR A 80 10.61 -9.36 9.84
CA THR A 80 11.63 -8.92 10.81
C THR A 80 11.15 -9.10 12.25
N VAL A 81 9.83 -8.99 12.47
CA VAL A 81 9.19 -9.03 13.79
C VAL A 81 8.67 -10.43 14.10
N ARG A 82 8.77 -10.85 15.35
CA ARG A 82 8.24 -12.14 15.83
C ARG A 82 6.77 -12.02 16.23
N PRO A 83 5.96 -13.08 16.04
CA PRO A 83 4.58 -13.10 16.51
C PRO A 83 4.52 -13.14 18.05
N GLU A 84 3.45 -12.56 18.60
CA GLU A 84 3.21 -12.57 20.05
C GLU A 84 2.41 -13.81 20.43
N ILE A 85 2.90 -14.58 21.39
CA ILE A 85 2.29 -15.87 21.80
C ILE A 85 1.79 -15.73 23.23
N ASN A 86 0.47 -15.87 23.41
CA ASN A 86 -0.20 -15.75 24.69
C ASN A 86 -0.88 -17.08 25.07
N PHE A 87 -0.66 -17.53 26.30
CA PHE A 87 -1.28 -18.74 26.85
C PHE A 87 -2.44 -18.36 27.77
N ILE A 88 -3.66 -18.72 27.37
CA ILE A 88 -4.89 -18.38 28.09
C ILE A 88 -5.40 -19.63 28.80
N LYS A 89 -5.46 -19.60 30.13
CA LYS A 89 -6.03 -20.69 30.92
C LYS A 89 -7.56 -20.54 30.92
N SER A 90 -8.26 -21.48 30.28
CA SER A 90 -9.71 -21.49 30.24
C SER A 90 -10.23 -22.04 31.57
N ASN A 91 -10.71 -21.15 32.44
CA ASN A 91 -11.48 -21.55 33.61
C ASN A 91 -12.93 -21.75 33.13
N SER A 92 -13.33 -23.01 32.97
CA SER A 92 -14.65 -23.38 32.46
C SER A 92 -15.76 -22.87 33.38
N ALA A 93 -16.53 -21.89 32.92
CA ALA A 93 -17.90 -21.67 33.41
C ALA A 93 -18.84 -20.93 32.46
N PHE A 94 -18.41 -20.01 31.57
CA PHE A 94 -19.42 -19.11 30.97
C PHE A 94 -19.19 -18.45 29.59
N LEU A 95 -18.17 -18.79 28.79
CA LEU A 95 -17.82 -17.94 27.64
C LEU A 95 -17.47 -18.69 26.35
N ASP A 96 -18.29 -19.67 25.98
CA ASP A 96 -18.20 -20.36 24.67
C ASP A 96 -19.36 -20.00 23.71
N ILE A 97 -20.07 -18.88 23.89
CA ILE A 97 -21.24 -18.52 23.03
C ILE A 97 -20.96 -17.37 22.05
N TYR A 98 -19.88 -16.60 22.18
CA TYR A 98 -19.58 -15.56 21.17
C TYR A 98 -18.08 -15.47 20.95
N LEU A 99 -17.61 -16.17 19.91
CA LEU A 99 -16.52 -15.78 18.99
C LEU A 99 -16.42 -16.82 17.88
#